data_AF-A0A9E0JGC8-F1
#
_entry.id   AF-A0A9E0JGC8-F1
#
_cell.length_a   1.000
_cell.length_b   1.000
_cell.length_c   1.000
_cell.angle_alpha   90.00
_cell.angle_beta   90.00
_cell.angle_gamma   90.00
#
_symmetry.space_group_name_H-M   'P 1'
#
loop_
_entity.id
_entity.type
_entity.pdbx_description
1 polymer ?
#
loop_
_entity_poly.entity_id
_entity_poly.type
_entity_poly.pdbx_seq_one_letter_code
_entity_poly.pdbx_strand_id
1 'polypeptide(L)'
;MKYYSTNKQSQSVSLQEAVVKGLASDRGLFMPEAIKALPSSFYDHIEDLSFQEIAYRVADAFFGEDIPADTLKDIVYDTLNFDVPLVKVEENIYSLELFHGPTLAFKDVGGRFMARLLSYFIRKEGQKDVNVLVATSGDTGSAVANGFLG
;
A
#
# COMPACT_ATOMS: atom_id res chain seq x y z
N MET A 1 -14.15 -5.17 4.47
CA MET A 1 -14.65 -3.83 4.86
C MET A 1 -15.22 -3.06 3.67
N LYS A 2 -16.10 -2.06 3.88
CA LYS A 2 -16.53 -1.12 2.81
C LYS A 2 -15.72 0.19 2.82
N TYR A 3 -15.62 0.80 1.64
CA TYR A 3 -14.93 2.07 1.40
C TYR A 3 -15.91 3.10 0.85
N TYR A 4 -16.00 4.27 1.49
CA TYR A 4 -16.88 5.35 1.08
C TYR A 4 -16.09 6.45 0.35
N SER A 5 -16.77 7.21 -0.52
CA SER A 5 -16.16 8.42 -1.10
C SER A 5 -16.15 9.56 -0.09
N THR A 6 -15.04 10.30 0.00
CA THR A 6 -14.94 11.53 0.81
C THR A 6 -16.03 12.56 0.50
N ASN A 7 -16.58 12.56 -0.72
CA ASN A 7 -17.68 13.45 -1.11
C ASN A 7 -19.06 12.92 -0.69
N LYS A 8 -19.16 11.64 -0.33
CA LYS A 8 -20.39 10.96 0.12
C LYS A 8 -21.57 11.06 -0.87
N GLN A 9 -21.28 11.21 -2.16
CA GLN A 9 -22.28 11.28 -3.24
C GLN A 9 -22.28 10.03 -4.14
N SER A 10 -21.56 8.99 -3.72
CA SER A 10 -21.48 7.70 -4.38
C SER A 10 -21.66 6.57 -3.36
N GLN A 11 -22.07 5.40 -3.84
CA GLN A 11 -22.24 4.23 -2.99
C GLN A 11 -20.88 3.73 -2.47
N SER A 12 -20.88 3.22 -1.24
CA SER A 12 -19.70 2.55 -0.69
C SER A 12 -19.38 1.28 -1.47
N VAL A 13 -18.10 1.05 -1.71
CA VAL A 13 -17.57 -0.03 -2.56
C VAL A 13 -16.74 -1.01 -1.73
N SER A 14 -16.44 -2.18 -2.29
CA SER A 14 -15.44 -3.10 -1.72
C SER A 14 -14.00 -2.57 -1.90
N LEU A 15 -13.03 -3.12 -1.16
CA LEU A 15 -11.60 -2.81 -1.39
C LEU A 15 -11.19 -3.05 -2.84
N GLN A 16 -11.62 -4.18 -3.41
CA GLN A 16 -11.36 -4.55 -4.80
C GLN A 16 -11.83 -3.47 -5.77
N GLU A 17 -13.09 -3.05 -5.65
CA GLU A 17 -13.64 -1.98 -6.49
C GLU A 17 -12.93 -0.65 -6.28
N ALA A 18 -12.53 -0.30 -5.06
CA ALA A 18 -11.79 0.92 -4.76
C ALA A 18 -10.41 0.93 -5.45
N VAL A 19 -9.67 -0.19 -5.36
CA VAL A 19 -8.34 -0.36 -5.96
C VAL A 19 -8.41 -0.35 -7.48
N VAL A 20 -9.40 -1.03 -8.08
CA VAL A 20 -9.55 -1.11 -9.54
C VAL A 20 -10.05 0.21 -10.14
N LYS A 21 -10.99 0.90 -9.48
CA LYS A 21 -11.52 2.19 -9.97
C LYS A 21 -10.54 3.35 -9.75
N GLY A 22 -9.76 3.32 -8.66
CA GLY A 22 -8.86 4.39 -8.24
C GLY A 22 -9.59 5.62 -7.68
N LEU A 23 -10.53 6.21 -8.42
CA LEU A 23 -11.31 7.38 -8.02
C LEU A 23 -12.80 7.05 -7.91
N ALA A 24 -13.49 7.64 -6.94
CA ALA A 24 -14.94 7.51 -6.83
C ALA A 24 -15.66 8.23 -7.97
N SER A 25 -16.88 7.80 -8.29
CA SER A 25 -17.68 8.36 -9.40
C SER A 25 -18.08 9.83 -9.18
N ASP A 26 -18.08 10.27 -7.92
CA ASP A 26 -18.34 11.66 -7.50
C ASP A 26 -17.04 12.48 -7.38
N ARG A 27 -15.92 11.98 -7.93
CA ARG A 27 -14.58 12.59 -7.89
C ARG A 27 -13.99 12.73 -6.48
N GLY A 28 -14.57 12.10 -5.48
CA GLY A 28 -13.96 11.97 -4.15
C GLY A 28 -12.91 10.86 -4.10
N LEU A 29 -12.20 10.79 -2.98
CA LEU A 29 -11.24 9.73 -2.68
C LEU A 29 -11.94 8.61 -1.89
N PHE A 30 -11.50 7.37 -2.04
CA PHE A 30 -11.99 6.27 -1.21
C PHE A 30 -11.33 6.29 0.16
N MET A 31 -12.13 6.16 1.21
CA MET A 31 -11.70 5.99 2.60
C MET A 31 -12.37 4.75 3.21
N PRO A 32 -11.66 3.96 4.04
CA PRO A 32 -12.28 2.84 4.74
C PRO A 32 -13.33 3.35 5.73
N GLU A 33 -14.43 2.62 5.91
CA GLU A 33 -15.48 2.98 6.87
C GLU A 33 -15.01 2.97 8.32
N ALA A 34 -13.95 2.21 8.62
CA ALA A 34 -13.30 2.17 9.92
C ALA A 34 -11.78 1.97 9.74
N ILE A 35 -11.00 2.58 10.62
CA ILE A 35 -9.57 2.27 10.76
C ILE A 35 -9.44 1.50 12.07
N LYS A 36 -9.13 0.21 12.00
CA LYS A 36 -8.98 -0.62 13.19
C LYS A 36 -7.76 -0.14 13.98
N ALA A 37 -7.99 0.24 15.24
CA ALA A 37 -6.89 0.56 16.13
C ALA A 37 -6.03 -0.69 16.38
N LEU A 38 -4.72 -0.54 16.32
CA LEU A 38 -3.81 -1.60 16.75
C LEU A 38 -3.86 -1.71 18.28
N PRO A 39 -3.82 -2.93 18.85
CA PRO A 39 -3.90 -3.11 20.29
C PRO A 39 -2.66 -2.53 20.99
N SER A 40 -2.78 -2.14 22.26
CA SER A 40 -1.62 -1.63 23.05
C SER A 40 -0.41 -2.56 23.00
N SER A 41 -0.67 -3.88 23.03
CA SER A 41 0.36 -4.92 22.95
C SER A 41 1.20 -4.86 21.67
N PHE A 42 0.69 -4.26 20.58
CA PHE A 42 1.49 -4.02 19.37
C PHE A 42 2.59 -2.99 19.63
N TYR A 43 2.26 -1.90 20.33
CA TYR A 43 3.20 -0.83 20.64
C TYR A 43 4.17 -1.23 21.75
N ASP A 44 3.74 -2.08 22.68
CA ASP A 44 4.57 -2.60 23.78
C ASP A 44 5.70 -3.54 23.29
N HIS A 45 5.61 -4.05 22.06
CA HIS A 45 6.57 -5.00 21.48
C HIS A 45 6.97 -4.62 20.05
N ILE A 46 6.77 -3.36 19.65
CA ILE A 46 6.99 -2.94 18.26
C ILE A 46 8.47 -3.01 17.88
N GLU A 47 9.36 -2.84 18.87
CA GLU A 47 10.81 -2.93 18.76
C GLU A 47 11.32 -4.35 18.47
N ASP A 48 10.53 -5.37 18.81
CA ASP A 48 10.87 -6.78 18.56
C ASP A 48 10.48 -7.21 17.14
N LEU A 49 9.74 -6.37 16.41
CA LEU A 49 9.24 -6.68 15.08
C LEU A 49 10.17 -6.14 13.99
N SER A 50 10.36 -6.92 12.94
CA SER A 50 10.95 -6.43 11.69
C SER A 50 10.05 -5.39 11.01
N PHE A 51 10.64 -4.59 10.12
CA PHE A 51 9.89 -3.59 9.36
C PHE A 51 8.74 -4.21 8.54
N GLN A 52 8.95 -5.39 7.97
CA GLN A 52 7.90 -6.12 7.24
C GLN A 52 6.79 -6.63 8.16
N GLU A 53 7.12 -7.06 9.38
CA GLU A 53 6.12 -7.48 10.37
C GLU A 53 5.26 -6.31 10.84
N ILE A 54 5.90 -5.17 11.14
CA ILE A 54 5.20 -3.91 11.46
C ILE A 54 4.25 -3.55 10.31
N ALA A 55 4.77 -3.51 9.08
CA ALA A 55 3.99 -3.17 7.89
C ALA A 55 2.83 -4.13 7.66
N TYR A 56 3.03 -5.44 7.89
CA TYR A 56 1.97 -6.44 7.78
C TYR A 56 0.86 -6.21 8.81
N ARG A 57 1.20 -5.94 10.09
CA ARG A 57 0.20 -5.65 11.14
C ARG A 57 -0.62 -4.41 10.79
N VAL A 58 0.03 -3.37 10.28
CA VAL A 58 -0.67 -2.16 9.82
C VAL A 58 -1.55 -2.47 8.61
N ALA A 59 -1.03 -3.18 7.61
CA ALA A 59 -1.79 -3.55 6.41
C ALA A 59 -3.01 -4.41 6.75
N ASP A 60 -2.88 -5.37 7.67
CA ASP A 60 -3.97 -6.25 8.14
C ASP A 60 -5.12 -5.45 8.77
N ALA A 61 -4.79 -4.40 9.54
CA ALA A 61 -5.79 -3.51 10.14
C ALA A 61 -6.68 -2.79 9.10
N PHE A 62 -6.18 -2.59 7.87
CA PHE A 62 -6.92 -1.99 6.77
C PHE A 62 -7.53 -3.01 5.80
N PHE A 63 -6.82 -4.11 5.51
CA PHE A 63 -7.12 -4.97 4.36
C PHE A 63 -7.38 -6.44 4.72
N GLY A 64 -7.16 -6.86 5.98
CA GLY A 64 -7.24 -8.26 6.40
C GLY A 64 -8.63 -8.90 6.32
N GLU A 65 -9.70 -8.09 6.25
CA GLU A 65 -11.05 -8.60 5.98
C GLU A 65 -11.29 -8.94 4.50
N ASP A 66 -10.52 -8.32 3.61
CA ASP A 66 -10.73 -8.37 2.17
C ASP A 66 -9.68 -9.27 1.47
N ILE A 67 -8.56 -9.57 2.16
CA ILE A 67 -7.41 -10.30 1.64
C ILE A 67 -6.98 -11.39 2.64
N PRO A 68 -6.82 -12.65 2.20
CA PRO A 68 -6.29 -13.71 3.06
C PRO A 68 -4.94 -13.34 3.68
N ALA A 69 -4.75 -13.69 4.95
CA ALA A 69 -3.58 -13.33 5.74
C ALA A 69 -2.25 -13.67 5.04
N ASP A 70 -2.11 -14.88 4.51
CA ASP A 70 -0.89 -15.33 3.82
C ASP A 70 -0.63 -14.50 2.56
N THR A 71 -1.67 -14.22 1.76
CA THR A 71 -1.55 -13.38 0.56
C THR A 71 -1.17 -11.94 0.90
N LEU A 72 -1.78 -11.36 1.94
CA LEU A 72 -1.45 -10.01 2.37
C LEU A 72 0.00 -9.93 2.87
N LYS A 73 0.45 -10.94 3.60
CA LYS A 73 1.84 -11.06 4.06
C LYS A 73 2.81 -11.14 2.86
N ASP A 74 2.53 -11.98 1.88
CA ASP A 74 3.35 -12.10 0.67
C ASP A 74 3.46 -10.76 -0.09
N ILE A 75 2.33 -10.04 -0.23
CA ILE A 75 2.31 -8.71 -0.87
C ILE A 75 3.22 -7.73 -0.10
N VAL A 76 3.14 -7.70 1.24
CA VAL A 76 3.95 -6.81 2.07
C VAL A 76 5.44 -7.13 1.96
N TYR A 77 5.80 -8.40 2.08
CA TYR A 77 7.20 -8.83 2.07
C TYR A 77 7.84 -8.64 0.68
N ASP A 78 7.11 -8.87 -0.41
CA ASP A 78 7.61 -8.59 -1.76
C ASP A 78 7.69 -7.08 -2.07
N THR A 79 6.81 -6.29 -1.46
CA THR A 79 6.85 -4.82 -1.56
C THR A 79 8.10 -4.27 -0.87
N LEU A 80 8.34 -4.68 0.37
CA LEU A 80 9.35 -4.15 1.28
C LEU A 80 10.59 -5.06 1.34
N ASN A 81 11.12 -5.36 0.16
CA ASN A 81 12.33 -6.16 -0.03
C ASN A 81 13.61 -5.31 -0.14
N PHE A 82 13.60 -4.13 0.49
CA PHE A 82 14.71 -3.17 0.53
C PHE A 82 14.74 -2.49 1.91
N ASP A 83 15.89 -1.91 2.25
CA ASP A 83 16.11 -1.29 3.56
C ASP A 83 15.39 0.06 3.70
N VAL A 84 15.00 0.39 4.93
CA VAL A 84 14.45 1.71 5.30
C VAL A 84 15.15 2.20 6.57
N PRO A 85 16.44 2.58 6.49
CA PRO A 85 17.23 2.90 7.66
C PRO A 85 16.86 4.28 8.23
N LEU A 86 16.91 4.38 9.56
CA LEU A 86 16.88 5.65 10.29
C LEU A 86 18.32 6.08 10.58
N VAL A 87 18.83 7.03 9.80
CA VAL A 87 20.23 7.48 9.88
C VAL A 87 20.31 8.73 10.73
N LYS A 88 21.18 8.73 11.76
CA LYS A 88 21.42 9.92 12.59
C LYS A 88 22.17 10.98 11.78
N VAL A 89 21.64 12.20 11.75
CA VAL A 89 22.29 13.35 11.12
C VAL A 89 23.03 14.16 12.19
N GLU A 90 22.34 14.53 13.26
CA GLU A 90 22.92 15.20 14.44
C GLU A 90 22.12 14.88 15.71
N GLU A 91 22.39 15.57 16.82
CA GLU A 91 21.65 15.36 18.06
C GLU A 91 20.15 15.62 17.84
N ASN A 92 19.33 14.60 18.13
CA ASN A 92 17.87 14.63 17.93
C ASN A 92 17.39 14.87 16.48
N ILE A 93 18.26 14.73 15.47
CA ILE A 93 17.88 14.82 14.05
C ILE A 93 18.27 13.54 13.33
N TYR A 94 17.29 12.94 12.66
CA TYR A 94 17.43 11.70 11.92
C TYR A 94 16.83 11.83 10.52
N SER A 95 17.43 11.15 9.55
CA SER A 95 16.92 10.96 8.20
C SER A 95 16.31 9.56 8.10
N LEU A 96 15.01 9.48 7.80
CA LEU A 96 14.39 8.22 7.40
C LEU A 96 14.60 8.04 5.90
N GLU A 97 15.54 7.18 5.52
CA GLU A 97 15.90 7.01 4.12
C GLU A 97 14.90 6.09 3.43
N LEU A 98 14.01 6.68 2.61
CA LEU A 98 12.97 5.97 1.86
C LEU A 98 13.36 5.76 0.39
N PHE A 99 14.65 5.79 0.07
CA PHE A 99 15.16 5.80 -1.31
C PHE A 99 16.09 4.61 -1.63
N HIS A 100 16.05 3.54 -0.83
CA HIS A 100 16.80 2.30 -1.12
C HIS A 100 16.01 1.30 -1.98
N GLY A 101 14.81 1.68 -2.41
CA GLY A 101 14.02 0.93 -3.37
C GLY A 101 14.58 0.98 -4.79
N PRO A 102 14.02 0.19 -5.72
CA PRO A 102 14.52 0.02 -7.08
C PRO A 102 14.55 1.30 -7.93
N THR A 103 13.80 2.34 -7.55
CA THR A 103 13.76 3.61 -8.30
C THR A 103 14.36 4.78 -7.54
N LEU A 104 15.00 4.50 -6.39
CA LEU A 104 15.65 5.49 -5.54
C LEU A 104 14.69 6.58 -5.04
N ALA A 105 13.42 6.23 -4.87
CA ALA A 105 12.38 7.16 -4.43
C ALA A 105 11.38 6.49 -3.49
N PHE A 106 10.87 7.27 -2.53
CA PHE A 106 9.88 6.79 -1.55
C PHE A 106 8.61 6.21 -2.18
N LYS A 107 8.33 6.58 -3.44
CA LYS A 107 7.19 6.09 -4.21
C LYS A 107 7.26 4.58 -4.46
N ASP A 108 8.43 3.96 -4.32
CA ASP A 108 8.59 2.51 -4.39
C ASP A 108 7.72 1.78 -3.37
N VAL A 109 7.58 2.29 -2.14
CA VAL A 109 6.75 1.65 -1.11
C VAL A 109 5.29 1.54 -1.55
N GLY A 110 4.66 2.67 -1.85
CA GLY A 110 3.24 2.71 -2.22
C GLY A 110 2.96 2.15 -3.62
N GLY A 111 3.81 2.49 -4.60
CA GLY A 111 3.65 2.07 -5.99
C GLY A 111 3.76 0.56 -6.16
N ARG A 112 4.74 -0.07 -5.51
CA ARG A 112 4.90 -1.53 -5.54
C ARG A 112 3.74 -2.23 -4.84
N PHE A 113 3.35 -1.78 -3.64
CA PHE A 113 2.22 -2.33 -2.89
C PHE A 113 0.93 -2.30 -3.71
N MET A 114 0.62 -1.13 -4.28
CA MET A 114 -0.56 -0.94 -5.12
C MET A 114 -0.55 -1.85 -6.35
N ALA A 115 0.59 -2.01 -7.03
CA ALA A 115 0.70 -2.88 -8.20
C ALA A 115 0.45 -4.36 -7.86
N ARG A 116 0.96 -4.85 -6.72
CA ARG A 116 0.73 -6.23 -6.23
C ARG A 116 -0.72 -6.44 -5.81
N LEU A 117 -1.30 -5.46 -5.12
CA LEU A 117 -2.70 -5.46 -4.70
C LEU A 117 -3.65 -5.52 -5.90
N LEU A 118 -3.41 -4.66 -6.90
CA LEU A 118 -4.18 -4.64 -8.15
C LEU A 118 -4.01 -5.96 -8.90
N SER A 119 -2.79 -6.49 -9.01
CA SER A 119 -2.50 -7.78 -9.65
C SER A 119 -3.25 -8.94 -8.99
N TYR A 120 -3.31 -8.96 -7.65
CA TYR A 120 -4.09 -9.94 -6.90
C TYR A 120 -5.57 -9.89 -7.28
N PHE A 121 -6.18 -8.70 -7.30
CA PHE A 121 -7.60 -8.55 -7.63
C PHE A 121 -7.93 -8.87 -9.08
N ILE A 122 -7.09 -8.45 -10.03
CA ILE A 122 -7.24 -8.77 -11.46
C ILE A 122 -7.24 -10.29 -11.68
N ARG A 123 -6.25 -10.98 -11.09
CA ARG A 123 -6.14 -12.45 -11.18
C ARG A 123 -7.36 -13.15 -10.58
N LYS A 124 -7.88 -12.63 -9.48
CA LYS A 124 -9.09 -13.16 -8.81
C LYS A 124 -10.35 -13.04 -9.67
N GLU A 125 -10.48 -11.99 -10.48
CA GLU A 125 -11.60 -11.83 -11.43
C GLU A 125 -11.45 -12.65 -12.71
N GLY A 126 -10.29 -13.27 -12.94
CA GLY A 126 -9.98 -13.94 -14.21
C GLY A 126 -9.81 -12.96 -15.38
N GLN A 127 -9.69 -11.65 -15.10
CA GLN A 127 -9.31 -10.66 -16.10
C GLN A 127 -7.84 -10.87 -16.47
N LYS A 128 -7.54 -10.83 -17.78
CA LYS A 128 -6.19 -11.09 -18.28
C LYS A 128 -5.38 -9.83 -18.56
N ASP A 129 -6.06 -8.75 -18.96
CA ASP A 129 -5.40 -7.56 -19.50
C ASP A 129 -5.81 -6.31 -18.72
N VAL A 130 -4.83 -5.61 -18.16
CA VAL A 130 -5.01 -4.28 -17.57
C VAL A 130 -3.99 -3.32 -18.16
N ASN A 131 -4.49 -2.22 -18.70
CA ASN A 131 -3.67 -1.15 -19.28
C ASN A 131 -3.53 -0.02 -18.27
N VAL A 132 -2.32 0.15 -17.74
CA VAL A 132 -2.00 1.22 -16.79
C VAL A 132 -1.47 2.42 -17.56
N LEU A 133 -2.24 3.51 -17.59
CA LEU A 133 -1.84 4.79 -18.21
C LEU A 133 -1.50 5.81 -17.14
N VAL A 134 -0.24 6.27 -17.11
CA VAL A 134 0.25 7.26 -16.13
C VAL A 134 0.95 8.40 -16.85
N ALA A 135 0.57 9.63 -16.49
CA ALA A 135 1.33 10.84 -16.83
C ALA A 135 2.26 11.19 -15.66
N THR A 136 3.52 11.50 -15.94
CA THR A 136 4.51 11.80 -14.89
C THR A 136 5.48 12.90 -15.31
N SER A 137 6.07 13.58 -14.32
CA SER A 137 7.15 14.55 -14.47
C SER A 137 8.51 14.01 -13.98
N GLY A 138 8.61 12.74 -13.55
CA GLY A 138 9.82 12.17 -12.96
C GLY A 138 9.55 10.84 -12.25
N ASP A 139 9.85 10.77 -10.95
CA ASP A 139 9.93 9.51 -10.19
C ASP A 139 8.65 8.64 -10.20
N THR A 140 7.47 9.25 -10.28
CA THR A 140 6.20 8.49 -10.28
C THR A 140 6.15 7.51 -11.44
N GLY A 141 6.63 7.92 -12.62
CA GLY A 141 6.66 7.05 -13.80
C GLY A 141 7.56 5.84 -13.56
N SER A 142 8.76 6.07 -13.04
CA SER A 142 9.71 5.00 -12.72
C SER A 142 9.15 4.03 -11.69
N ALA A 143 8.62 4.54 -10.57
CA ALA A 143 8.08 3.71 -9.48
C ALA A 143 6.88 2.87 -9.93
N VAL A 144 5.95 3.46 -10.71
CA VAL A 144 4.80 2.71 -11.24
C VAL A 144 5.26 1.70 -12.28
N ALA A 145 6.10 2.09 -13.24
CA ALA A 145 6.59 1.18 -14.28
C ALA A 145 7.33 -0.02 -13.65
N ASN A 146 8.19 0.21 -12.67
CA ASN A 146 8.87 -0.86 -11.94
C ASN A 146 7.89 -1.71 -11.12
N GLY A 147 6.90 -1.09 -10.47
CA GLY A 147 5.88 -1.78 -9.68
C GLY A 147 5.12 -2.85 -10.46
N PHE A 148 4.86 -2.60 -11.76
CA PHE A 148 4.16 -3.50 -12.69
C PHE A 148 5.09 -4.35 -13.58
N LEU A 149 6.41 -4.29 -13.41
CA LEU A 149 7.40 -5.03 -14.22
C LEU A 149 7.62 -6.50 -13.76
N GLY A 150 6.67 -7.12 -13.06
CA GLY A 150 6.78 -8.49 -12.53
C GLY A 150 5.42 -9.19 -12.45
#